data_AF-A0A966W691-F1
#
_entry.id   AF-A0A966W691-F1
#
_cell.length_a   1.000
_cell.length_b   1.000
_cell.length_c   1.000
_cell.angle_alpha   90.00
_cell.angle_beta   90.00
_cell.angle_gamma   90.00
#
_symmetry.space_group_name_H-M   'P 1'
#
loop_
_entity.id
_entity.type
_entity.pdbx_description
1 polymer ?
#
loop_
_entity_poly.entity_id
_entity_poly.type
_entity_poly.pdbx_seq_one_letter_code
_entity_poly.pdbx_strand_id
1 'polypeptide(L)'
;MITARANLSRSQREAARMRTVRDCTVPPNLATRGSVITIDPRSLDLLLPFLDRNTLFRHHWGYRPILDPEPVAPSQRAMARKQEWERMLVRELEPELQGLWRDAKREGWLRPSGAFGIFPVQADADELIVYDPVAFIEGARGTSLPVRSRFSFPRQPDDGSPRNKGRLCLADYFRPIDSGEYDTAGFQVVTAGAIASQTAAKLQQNGAYDRGFKVHGLAATVAEAMAELIQQQIRMAMGVPKGQGLRYSWGYLACPDIADQVKVLDLLPRAKTELGISLTPGFQFDPDQTTAALVVHHPDAIYFAVLGAEAISDDTAD
;
A
#
# COMPACT_ATOMS: atom_id res chain seq x y z
N MET A 1 -26.91 9.43 -15.21
CA MET A 1 -26.68 10.76 -15.80
C MET A 1 -25.26 11.16 -15.48
N ILE A 2 -24.44 11.30 -16.52
CA ILE A 2 -23.03 11.72 -16.43
C ILE A 2 -23.03 13.18 -15.99
N THR A 3 -22.70 13.46 -14.74
CA THR A 3 -22.55 14.83 -14.26
C THR A 3 -21.28 15.42 -14.87
N ALA A 4 -21.48 16.45 -15.67
CA ALA A 4 -20.44 17.24 -16.29
C ALA A 4 -19.38 17.65 -15.25
N ARG A 5 -18.12 17.27 -15.49
CA ARG A 5 -16.98 17.86 -14.80
C ARG A 5 -16.96 19.35 -15.15
N ALA A 6 -17.46 20.19 -14.26
CA ALA A 6 -17.26 21.63 -14.39
C ALA A 6 -15.75 21.88 -14.37
N ASN A 7 -15.21 22.38 -15.48
CA ASN A 7 -13.81 22.76 -15.59
C ASN A 7 -13.56 24.00 -14.73
N LEU A 8 -13.28 23.79 -13.44
CA LEU A 8 -12.84 24.84 -12.53
C LEU A 8 -11.51 25.42 -13.04
N SER A 9 -11.43 26.75 -13.07
CA SER A 9 -10.19 27.48 -13.40
C SER A 9 -9.09 27.21 -12.37
N ARG A 10 -7.82 27.42 -12.75
CA ARG A 10 -6.65 27.21 -11.88
C ARG A 10 -6.76 27.93 -10.53
N SER A 11 -7.22 29.18 -10.54
CA SER A 11 -7.42 29.98 -9.32
C SER A 11 -8.53 29.42 -8.42
N GLN A 12 -9.59 28.84 -8.99
CA GLN A 12 -10.65 28.19 -8.23
C GLN A 12 -10.19 26.86 -7.61
N ARG A 13 -9.27 26.14 -8.26
CA ARG A 13 -8.64 24.92 -7.70
C ARG A 13 -7.71 25.26 -6.54
N GLU A 14 -6.95 26.35 -6.65
CA GLU A 14 -6.06 26.82 -5.58
C GLU A 14 -6.81 27.28 -4.32
N ALA A 15 -7.97 27.92 -4.48
CA ALA A 15 -8.79 28.40 -3.35
C ALA A 15 -9.46 27.28 -2.53
N ALA A 16 -9.62 26.08 -3.10
CA ALA A 16 -10.27 24.93 -2.47
C ALA A 16 -9.30 23.99 -1.72
N ARG A 17 -7.99 24.29 -1.74
CA ARG A 17 -6.95 23.46 -1.13
C ARG A 17 -6.90 23.65 0.39
N MET A 18 -6.70 22.56 1.12
CA MET A 18 -6.24 22.66 2.50
C MET A 18 -4.91 23.42 2.54
N ARG A 19 -4.77 24.35 3.49
CA ARG A 19 -3.44 24.69 4.01
C ARG A 19 -3.00 23.53 4.89
N THR A 20 -2.46 22.47 4.27
CA THR A 20 -1.48 21.61 4.96
C THR A 20 -0.40 22.51 5.54
N VAL A 21 0.30 22.10 6.60
CA VAL A 21 1.50 22.84 7.03
C VAL A 21 2.50 22.81 5.89
N ARG A 22 2.46 23.83 5.02
CA ARG A 22 3.33 23.96 3.85
C ARG A 22 4.79 24.08 4.26
N ASP A 23 5.04 24.35 5.53
CA ASP A 23 6.36 24.55 6.12
C ASP A 23 6.79 23.33 6.93
N CYS A 24 6.59 22.11 6.39
CA CYS A 24 7.25 20.93 6.90
C CYS A 24 8.63 20.78 6.21
N THR A 25 9.62 20.32 6.97
CA THR A 25 10.96 20.03 6.44
C THR A 25 10.84 19.01 5.32
N VAL A 26 11.26 19.39 4.11
CA VAL A 26 11.36 18.46 2.99
C VAL A 26 12.58 17.55 3.24
N PRO A 27 12.39 16.22 3.29
CA PRO A 27 13.49 15.27 3.34
C PRO A 27 14.53 15.52 2.24
N PRO A 28 15.82 15.30 2.50
CA PRO A 28 16.82 15.34 1.45
C PRO A 28 16.40 14.40 0.32
N ASN A 29 16.45 14.92 -0.90
CA ASN A 29 16.08 14.13 -2.06
C ASN A 29 17.22 13.15 -2.39
N LEU A 30 17.12 11.94 -1.83
CA LEU A 30 17.99 10.82 -2.15
C LEU A 30 17.50 10.11 -3.41
N ALA A 31 17.34 10.86 -4.51
CA ALA A 31 16.86 10.34 -5.77
C ALA A 31 17.56 9.02 -6.11
N THR A 32 16.79 7.98 -6.46
CA THR A 32 17.37 6.67 -6.79
C THR A 32 16.99 6.24 -8.20
N ARG A 33 17.81 5.37 -8.81
CA ARG A 33 17.49 4.72 -10.09
C ARG A 33 16.52 3.54 -9.93
N GLY A 34 15.90 3.38 -8.77
CA GLY A 34 15.17 2.17 -8.38
C GLY A 34 16.09 1.09 -7.82
N SER A 35 15.78 0.65 -6.60
CA SER A 35 16.42 -0.46 -5.90
C SER A 35 15.51 -1.67 -5.88
N VAL A 36 16.09 -2.86 -5.79
CA VAL A 36 15.37 -4.12 -5.64
C VAL A 36 15.85 -4.82 -4.36
N ILE A 37 14.90 -5.32 -3.58
CA ILE A 37 15.16 -6.22 -2.45
C ILE A 37 14.43 -7.53 -2.72
N THR A 38 15.14 -8.64 -2.56
CA THR A 38 14.58 -9.99 -2.63
C THR A 38 14.94 -10.72 -1.35
N ILE A 39 13.95 -11.37 -0.73
CA ILE A 39 14.15 -12.19 0.46
C ILE A 39 14.32 -13.64 0.03
N ASP A 40 15.50 -14.19 0.28
CA ASP A 40 15.74 -15.63 0.08
C ASP A 40 14.78 -16.44 0.97
N PRO A 41 14.19 -17.55 0.48
CA PRO A 41 13.31 -18.38 1.29
C PRO A 41 13.90 -18.79 2.65
N ARG A 42 15.21 -18.97 2.77
CA ARG A 42 15.85 -19.33 4.05
C ARG A 42 15.86 -18.16 5.05
N SER A 43 15.77 -16.94 4.54
CA SER A 43 15.79 -15.68 5.30
C SER A 43 14.39 -15.07 5.48
N LEU A 44 13.32 -15.82 5.23
CA LEU A 44 11.94 -15.34 5.42
C LEU A 44 11.69 -14.72 6.79
N ASP A 45 12.37 -15.19 7.84
CA ASP A 45 12.22 -14.73 9.21
C ASP A 45 12.44 -13.20 9.37
N LEU A 46 13.13 -12.55 8.42
CA LEU A 46 13.26 -11.09 8.34
C LEU A 46 11.91 -10.37 8.22
N LEU A 47 10.88 -11.05 7.74
CA LEU A 47 9.52 -10.51 7.58
C LEU A 47 8.61 -10.77 8.79
N LEU A 48 8.98 -11.65 9.73
CA LEU A 48 8.16 -11.96 10.90
C LEU A 48 7.80 -10.72 11.75
N PRO A 49 8.69 -9.72 11.94
CA PRO A 49 8.33 -8.49 12.65
C PRO A 49 7.26 -7.64 11.95
N PHE A 50 7.07 -7.83 10.65
CA PHE A 50 6.15 -7.07 9.81
C PHE A 50 4.84 -7.82 9.49
N LEU A 51 4.74 -9.09 9.89
CA LEU A 51 3.59 -9.93 9.60
C LEU A 51 2.41 -9.59 10.52
N ASP A 52 1.32 -9.09 9.95
CA ASP A 52 0.06 -8.90 10.68
C ASP A 52 -0.66 -10.24 10.87
N ARG A 53 -0.29 -10.93 11.95
CA ARG A 53 -0.92 -12.20 12.35
C ARG A 53 -2.42 -12.07 12.59
N ASN A 54 -2.90 -10.93 13.08
CA ASN A 54 -4.32 -10.77 13.36
C ASN A 54 -5.13 -10.73 12.07
N THR A 55 -4.65 -10.00 11.06
CA THR A 55 -5.25 -9.99 9.73
C THR A 55 -5.15 -11.35 9.05
N LEU A 56 -4.00 -12.03 9.14
CA LEU A 56 -3.85 -13.40 8.63
C LEU A 56 -4.91 -14.34 9.22
N PHE A 57 -4.99 -14.44 10.55
CA PHE A 57 -5.85 -15.42 11.19
C PHE A 57 -7.34 -15.08 11.03
N ARG A 58 -7.70 -13.80 11.15
CA ARG A 58 -9.11 -13.38 11.11
C ARG A 58 -9.64 -13.18 9.70
N HIS A 59 -8.93 -12.42 8.87
CA HIS A 59 -9.45 -12.01 7.56
C HIS A 59 -9.09 -13.04 6.50
N HIS A 60 -7.83 -13.47 6.47
CA HIS A 60 -7.39 -14.39 5.42
C HIS A 60 -7.70 -15.85 5.73
N TRP A 61 -7.66 -16.29 6.99
CA TRP A 61 -7.99 -17.68 7.36
C TRP A 61 -9.39 -17.84 7.96
N GLY A 62 -10.12 -16.74 8.18
CA GLY A 62 -11.52 -16.78 8.58
C GLY A 62 -11.80 -17.18 10.03
N TYR A 63 -10.78 -17.31 10.89
CA TYR A 63 -11.00 -17.77 12.26
C TYR A 63 -11.77 -16.76 13.11
N ARG A 64 -12.69 -17.27 13.91
CA ARG A 64 -13.48 -16.52 14.90
C ARG A 64 -13.57 -17.36 16.18
N PRO A 65 -13.49 -16.74 17.38
CA PRO A 65 -13.72 -17.46 18.62
C PRO A 65 -15.20 -17.86 18.70
N ILE A 66 -15.47 -19.16 18.73
CA ILE A 66 -16.80 -19.73 18.97
C ILE A 66 -16.85 -20.09 20.46
N LEU A 67 -17.83 -19.53 21.17
CA LEU A 67 -18.05 -19.90 22.56
C LEU A 67 -18.84 -21.19 22.64
N ASP A 68 -18.52 -22.03 23.62
CA ASP A 68 -19.34 -23.18 23.97
C ASP A 68 -20.79 -22.76 24.25
N PRO A 69 -21.77 -23.62 23.94
CA PRO A 69 -23.20 -23.32 24.11
C PRO A 69 -23.66 -23.20 25.57
N GLU A 70 -22.80 -23.53 26.54
CA GLU A 70 -23.03 -23.27 27.97
C GLU A 70 -23.30 -21.76 28.21
N PRO A 71 -24.25 -21.40 29.09
CA PRO A 71 -24.66 -20.02 29.24
C PRO A 71 -23.57 -19.17 29.93
N VAL A 72 -22.72 -18.55 29.12
CA VAL A 72 -21.85 -17.44 29.56
C VAL A 72 -22.72 -16.20 29.77
N ALA A 73 -22.73 -15.68 30.99
CA ALA A 73 -23.46 -14.46 31.34
C ALA A 73 -23.10 -13.32 30.36
N PRO A 74 -24.06 -12.48 29.92
CA PRO A 74 -23.80 -11.42 28.93
C PRO A 74 -22.60 -10.52 29.26
N SER A 75 -22.42 -10.20 30.54
CA SER A 75 -21.30 -9.40 31.05
C SER A 75 -19.92 -10.07 30.91
N GLN A 76 -19.88 -11.40 30.78
CA GLN A 76 -18.65 -12.19 30.70
C GLN A 76 -18.29 -12.63 29.28
N ARG A 77 -19.20 -12.47 28.31
CA ARG A 77 -19.01 -12.94 26.92
C ARG A 77 -17.78 -12.35 26.23
N ALA A 78 -17.49 -11.08 26.44
CA ALA A 78 -16.31 -10.43 25.84
C ALA A 78 -15.01 -11.06 26.36
N MET A 79 -14.93 -11.30 27.68
CA MET A 79 -13.77 -11.94 28.31
C MET A 79 -13.64 -13.40 27.86
N ALA A 80 -14.74 -14.15 27.80
CA ALA A 80 -14.75 -15.53 27.31
C ALA A 80 -14.27 -15.61 25.85
N ARG A 81 -14.73 -14.71 24.97
CA ARG A 81 -14.27 -14.67 23.56
C ARG A 81 -12.78 -14.37 23.46
N LYS A 82 -12.27 -13.48 24.31
CA LYS A 82 -10.84 -13.16 24.37
C LYS A 82 -10.04 -14.38 24.82
N GLN A 83 -10.45 -15.05 25.88
CA GLN A 83 -9.79 -16.26 26.38
C GLN A 83 -9.80 -17.38 25.34
N GLU A 84 -10.92 -17.57 24.65
CA GLU A 84 -11.02 -18.59 23.60
C GLU A 84 -10.11 -18.25 22.41
N TRP A 85 -10.09 -16.99 21.99
CA TRP A 85 -9.15 -16.53 20.97
C TRP A 85 -7.68 -16.78 21.36
N GLU A 86 -7.30 -16.48 22.61
CA GLU A 86 -5.95 -16.74 23.13
C GLU A 86 -5.61 -18.24 23.12
N ARG A 87 -6.58 -19.11 23.41
CA ARG A 87 -6.39 -20.57 23.30
C ARG A 87 -6.20 -21.03 21.86
N MET A 88 -7.04 -20.57 20.93
CA MET A 88 -6.93 -20.87 19.50
C MET A 88 -5.56 -20.45 18.95
N LEU A 89 -5.09 -19.25 19.32
CA LEU A 89 -3.78 -18.74 18.91
C LEU A 89 -2.66 -19.73 19.24
N VAL A 90 -2.64 -20.25 20.47
CA VAL A 90 -1.57 -21.15 20.94
C VAL A 90 -1.72 -22.57 20.40
N ARG A 91 -2.95 -23.09 20.32
CA ARG A 91 -3.19 -24.52 20.03
C ARG A 91 -3.26 -24.84 18.55
N GLU A 92 -3.68 -23.89 17.73
CA GLU A 92 -3.99 -24.14 16.31
C GLU A 92 -3.29 -23.14 15.40
N LEU A 93 -3.53 -21.84 15.60
CA LEU A 93 -3.19 -20.82 14.60
C LEU A 93 -1.68 -20.60 14.46
N GLU A 94 -0.97 -20.44 15.57
CA GLU A 94 0.49 -20.25 15.54
C GLU A 94 1.21 -21.54 15.12
N PRO A 95 0.85 -22.75 15.58
CA PRO A 95 1.39 -24.00 15.04
C PRO A 95 1.18 -24.16 13.53
N GLU A 96 0.00 -23.80 13.01
CA GLU A 96 -0.31 -23.87 11.58
C GLU A 96 0.55 -22.87 10.78
N LEU A 97 0.68 -21.63 11.26
CA LEU A 97 1.58 -20.64 10.67
C LEU A 97 3.02 -21.14 10.67
N GLN A 98 3.51 -21.67 11.79
CA GLN A 98 4.87 -22.21 11.89
C GLN A 98 5.08 -23.42 10.96
N GLY A 99 4.06 -24.24 10.75
CA GLY A 99 4.06 -25.33 9.77
C GLY A 99 4.24 -24.80 8.35
N LEU A 100 3.33 -23.93 7.90
CA LEU A 100 3.37 -23.33 6.57
C LEU A 100 4.64 -22.51 6.34
N TRP A 101 5.12 -21.79 7.36
CA TRP A 101 6.35 -21.02 7.29
C TRP A 101 7.57 -21.92 7.10
N ARG A 102 7.68 -23.02 7.85
CA ARG A 102 8.75 -24.02 7.65
C ARG A 102 8.70 -24.64 6.25
N ASP A 103 7.51 -24.94 5.77
CA ASP A 103 7.31 -25.47 4.43
C ASP A 103 7.72 -24.44 3.36
N ALA A 104 7.37 -23.16 3.54
CA ALA A 104 7.78 -22.06 2.67
C ALA A 104 9.31 -21.94 2.58
N LYS A 105 10.01 -22.01 3.71
CA LYS A 105 11.48 -21.96 3.77
C LYS A 105 12.12 -23.18 3.09
N ARG A 106 11.55 -24.37 3.28
CA ARG A 106 12.08 -25.64 2.76
C ARG A 106 11.85 -25.79 1.25
N GLU A 107 10.64 -25.49 0.79
CA GLU A 107 10.18 -25.73 -0.58
C GLU A 107 10.35 -24.49 -1.48
N GLY A 108 10.56 -23.32 -0.88
CA GLY A 108 10.85 -22.08 -1.61
C GLY A 108 9.67 -21.55 -2.42
N TRP A 109 8.44 -21.83 -1.98
CA TRP A 109 7.24 -21.35 -2.66
C TRP A 109 6.89 -19.89 -2.33
N LEU A 110 7.42 -19.35 -1.23
CA LEU A 110 7.30 -17.94 -0.88
C LEU A 110 8.62 -17.25 -1.22
N ARG A 111 8.59 -16.30 -2.15
CA ARG A 111 9.78 -15.55 -2.62
C ARG A 111 9.50 -14.05 -2.63
N PRO A 112 9.39 -13.43 -1.45
CA PRO A 112 8.99 -12.04 -1.34
C PRO A 112 10.06 -11.14 -1.92
N SER A 113 9.63 -10.13 -2.67
CA SER A 113 10.53 -9.17 -3.27
C SER A 113 9.84 -7.84 -3.51
N GLY A 114 10.61 -6.80 -3.77
CA GLY A 114 10.05 -5.51 -4.11
C GLY A 114 11.06 -4.57 -4.74
N ALA A 115 10.54 -3.73 -5.63
CA ALA A 115 11.25 -2.64 -6.26
C ALA A 115 10.76 -1.33 -5.66
N PHE A 116 11.67 -0.40 -5.39
CA PHE A 116 11.31 0.89 -4.82
C PHE A 116 12.29 1.99 -5.20
N GLY A 117 11.85 3.23 -5.12
CA GLY A 117 12.70 4.38 -5.38
C GLY A 117 12.18 5.65 -4.72
N ILE A 118 13.08 6.63 -4.63
CA ILE A 118 12.79 7.97 -4.14
C ILE A 118 12.97 8.91 -5.31
N PHE A 119 12.01 9.81 -5.53
CA PHE A 119 11.98 10.65 -6.72
C PHE A 119 11.76 12.12 -6.35
N PRO A 120 12.38 13.05 -7.10
CA PRO A 120 12.00 14.46 -7.10
C PRO A 120 10.60 14.64 -7.65
N VAL A 121 9.78 15.37 -6.90
CA VAL A 121 8.39 15.63 -7.24
C VAL A 121 7.98 17.06 -6.95
N GLN A 122 6.93 17.52 -7.62
CA GLN A 122 6.21 18.74 -7.27
C GLN A 122 4.72 18.53 -7.54
N ALA A 123 3.88 19.27 -6.82
CA ALA A 123 2.45 19.31 -7.06
C ALA A 123 2.09 20.37 -8.10
N ASP A 124 1.22 20.04 -9.04
CA ASP A 124 0.53 21.00 -9.91
C ASP A 124 -0.97 20.78 -9.81
N ALA A 125 -1.66 21.64 -9.05
CA ALA A 125 -3.04 21.44 -8.64
C ALA A 125 -3.30 20.03 -8.04
N ASP A 126 -4.06 19.19 -8.72
CA ASP A 126 -4.41 17.85 -8.24
C ASP A 126 -3.44 16.77 -8.76
N GLU A 127 -2.36 17.18 -9.42
CA GLU A 127 -1.37 16.28 -10.00
C GLU A 127 -0.06 16.26 -9.22
N LEU A 128 0.55 15.08 -9.14
CA LEU A 128 1.92 14.89 -8.72
C LEU A 128 2.82 14.68 -9.94
N ILE A 129 3.69 15.66 -10.20
CA ILE A 129 4.71 15.58 -11.25
C ILE A 129 5.90 14.82 -10.67
N VAL A 130 6.32 13.76 -11.37
CA VAL A 130 7.51 12.97 -11.01
C VAL A 130 8.60 13.21 -12.03
N TYR A 131 9.75 13.67 -11.55
CA TYR A 131 10.88 14.05 -12.38
C TYR A 131 11.92 12.94 -12.49
N ASP A 132 12.79 13.04 -13.50
CA ASP A 132 13.87 12.07 -13.69
C ASP A 132 14.90 12.15 -12.55
N PRO A 133 15.12 11.04 -11.82
CA PRO A 133 16.00 11.05 -10.67
C PRO A 133 17.48 11.18 -11.08
N VAL A 134 17.86 10.72 -12.28
CA VAL A 134 19.26 10.77 -12.74
C VAL A 134 19.65 12.18 -13.09
N ALA A 135 18.85 12.85 -13.92
CA ALA A 135 19.07 14.26 -14.27
C ALA A 135 19.08 15.16 -13.03
N PHE A 136 18.24 14.86 -12.02
CA PHE A 136 18.24 15.60 -10.76
C PHE A 136 19.54 15.45 -9.98
N ILE A 137 20.08 14.22 -9.88
CA ILE A 137 21.38 13.94 -9.24
C ILE A 137 22.51 14.64 -9.99
N GLU A 138 22.45 14.67 -11.32
CA GLU A 138 23.42 15.34 -12.20
C GLU A 138 23.33 16.87 -12.17
N GLY A 139 22.38 17.43 -11.41
CA GLY A 139 22.28 18.87 -11.15
C GLY A 139 21.31 19.62 -12.07
N ALA A 140 20.53 18.94 -12.92
CA ALA A 140 19.47 19.57 -13.70
C ALA A 140 18.39 20.15 -12.78
N ARG A 141 17.88 21.35 -13.10
CA ARG A 141 16.89 22.09 -12.30
C ARG A 141 15.95 22.88 -13.21
N GLY A 142 14.76 23.19 -12.72
CA GLY A 142 13.75 23.93 -13.47
C GLY A 142 13.32 23.19 -14.74
N THR A 143 13.22 23.92 -15.85
CA THR A 143 12.73 23.40 -17.14
C THR A 143 13.66 22.39 -17.80
N SER A 144 14.91 22.25 -17.34
CA SER A 144 15.84 21.24 -17.87
C SER A 144 15.65 19.86 -17.25
N LEU A 145 14.85 19.73 -16.19
CA LEU A 145 14.62 18.47 -15.51
C LEU A 145 13.48 17.68 -16.20
N PRO A 146 13.74 16.52 -16.83
CA PRO A 146 12.72 15.79 -17.57
C PRO A 146 11.61 15.25 -16.65
N VAL A 147 10.36 15.33 -17.10
CA VAL A 147 9.23 14.70 -16.42
C VAL A 147 9.15 13.24 -16.84
N ARG A 148 9.10 12.33 -15.87
CA ARG A 148 8.90 10.89 -16.09
C ARG A 148 7.45 10.47 -16.05
N SER A 149 6.68 11.05 -15.13
CA SER A 149 5.27 10.72 -14.97
C SER A 149 4.47 11.86 -14.37
N ARG A 150 3.14 11.81 -14.56
CA ARG A 150 2.15 12.62 -13.85
C ARG A 150 1.05 11.71 -13.32
N PHE A 151 0.80 11.79 -12.01
CA PHE A 151 -0.32 11.12 -11.36
C PHE A 151 -1.39 12.16 -11.04
N SER A 152 -2.61 11.96 -11.54
CA SER A 152 -3.74 12.86 -11.26
C SER A 152 -4.57 12.23 -10.14
N PHE A 153 -4.59 12.87 -8.97
CA PHE A 153 -5.29 12.33 -7.80
C PHE A 153 -6.65 13.00 -7.62
N PRO A 154 -7.71 12.24 -7.30
CA PRO A 154 -9.00 12.84 -7.01
C PRO A 154 -8.94 13.70 -5.75
N ARG A 155 -9.79 14.73 -5.73
CA ARG A 155 -9.97 15.62 -4.60
C ARG A 155 -11.25 15.23 -3.85
N GLN A 156 -11.21 15.18 -2.51
CA GLN A 156 -12.40 14.92 -1.73
C GLN A 156 -13.51 15.94 -2.07
N PRO A 157 -14.76 15.49 -2.26
CA PRO A 157 -15.89 16.38 -2.41
C PRO A 157 -16.08 17.17 -1.11
N ASP A 158 -16.62 18.38 -1.24
CA ASP A 158 -17.08 19.12 -0.07
C ASP A 158 -18.36 18.46 0.45
N ASP A 159 -18.35 17.94 1.67
CA ASP A 159 -19.53 17.38 2.33
C ASP A 159 -20.10 18.30 3.43
N GLY A 160 -19.58 19.53 3.55
CA GLY A 160 -20.00 20.51 4.54
C GLY A 160 -19.61 20.18 5.99
N SER A 161 -18.94 19.05 6.24
CA SER A 161 -18.53 18.65 7.59
C SER A 161 -17.28 19.43 8.05
N PRO A 162 -17.18 19.77 9.36
CA PRO A 162 -15.98 20.40 9.91
C PRO A 162 -14.70 19.58 9.74
N ARG A 163 -14.83 18.25 9.56
CA ARG A 163 -13.72 17.30 9.35
C ARG A 163 -13.27 17.21 7.88
N ASN A 164 -14.12 17.60 6.94
CA ASN A 164 -13.83 17.60 5.49
C ASN A 164 -13.68 19.02 4.90
N LYS A 165 -13.44 20.03 5.74
CA LYS A 165 -13.19 21.41 5.28
C LYS A 165 -11.99 21.54 4.33
N GLY A 166 -11.12 20.54 4.26
CA GLY A 166 -9.86 20.58 3.51
C GLY A 166 -9.94 20.05 2.08
N ARG A 167 -11.03 19.35 1.70
CA ARG A 167 -11.19 18.73 0.37
C ARG A 167 -9.88 18.08 -0.09
N LEU A 168 -9.35 17.12 0.68
CA LEU A 168 -7.98 16.65 0.52
C LEU A 168 -7.72 16.02 -0.86
N CYS A 169 -6.51 16.23 -1.36
CA CYS A 169 -5.94 15.52 -2.50
C CYS A 169 -4.52 15.06 -2.12
N LEU A 170 -4.07 13.90 -2.61
CA LEU A 170 -2.72 13.40 -2.31
C LEU A 170 -1.62 14.36 -2.76
N ALA A 171 -1.85 15.13 -3.83
CA ALA A 171 -0.92 16.15 -4.30
C ALA A 171 -0.71 17.29 -3.28
N ASP A 172 -1.66 17.53 -2.36
CA ASP A 172 -1.57 18.62 -1.39
C ASP A 172 -0.48 18.39 -0.31
N TYR A 173 0.08 17.18 -0.23
CA TYR A 173 1.18 16.84 0.68
C TYR A 173 2.57 17.17 0.14
N PHE A 174 2.67 17.70 -1.09
CA PHE A 174 3.94 17.97 -1.74
C PHE A 174 4.10 19.45 -2.11
N ARG A 175 5.34 19.94 -2.18
CA ARG A 175 5.65 21.32 -2.60
C ARG A 175 5.07 21.61 -3.99
N PRO A 176 4.31 22.72 -4.14
CA PRO A 176 3.73 23.09 -5.43
C PRO A 176 4.80 23.61 -6.40
N ILE A 177 4.58 23.48 -7.71
CA ILE A 177 5.55 23.91 -8.74
C ILE A 177 5.91 25.40 -8.66
N ASP A 178 5.01 26.24 -8.15
CA ASP A 178 5.22 27.69 -7.98
C ASP A 178 6.05 28.07 -6.74
N SER A 179 6.36 27.12 -5.85
CA SER A 179 7.26 27.36 -4.72
C SER A 179 8.72 27.53 -5.16
N GLY A 180 9.07 27.02 -6.35
CA GLY A 180 10.45 26.92 -6.81
C GLY A 180 11.28 25.83 -6.11
N GLU A 181 10.67 25.07 -5.19
CA GLU A 181 11.31 24.00 -4.42
C GLU A 181 10.82 22.63 -4.87
N TYR A 182 11.74 21.67 -5.01
CA TYR A 182 11.39 20.27 -5.24
C TYR A 182 11.07 19.58 -3.91
N ASP A 183 10.06 18.72 -3.93
CA ASP A 183 9.77 17.79 -2.86
C ASP A 183 10.29 16.37 -3.21
N THR A 184 10.02 15.42 -2.33
CA THR A 184 10.48 14.05 -2.43
C THR A 184 9.31 13.09 -2.19
N ALA A 185 9.16 12.08 -3.05
CA ALA A 185 8.20 10.99 -2.86
C ALA A 185 8.86 9.62 -3.01
N GLY A 186 8.42 8.66 -2.21
CA GLY A 186 8.76 7.26 -2.41
C GLY A 186 7.74 6.53 -3.27
N PHE A 187 8.19 5.62 -4.11
CA PHE A 187 7.33 4.69 -4.85
C PHE A 187 7.80 3.27 -4.58
N GLN A 188 6.87 2.33 -4.47
CA GLN A 188 7.19 0.92 -4.33
C GLN A 188 6.23 0.01 -5.11
N VAL A 189 6.73 -1.17 -5.45
CA VAL A 189 5.97 -2.34 -5.91
C VAL A 189 6.55 -3.55 -5.18
N VAL A 190 5.72 -4.28 -4.45
CA VAL A 190 6.12 -5.48 -3.69
C VAL A 190 5.27 -6.67 -4.08
N THR A 191 5.83 -7.87 -3.94
CA THR A 191 5.15 -9.12 -4.22
C THR A 191 5.55 -10.22 -3.25
N ALA A 192 4.67 -11.18 -2.99
CA ALA A 192 5.01 -12.45 -2.34
C ALA A 192 5.71 -13.45 -3.29
N GLY A 193 5.73 -13.15 -4.59
CA GLY A 193 6.32 -13.95 -5.66
C GLY A 193 5.32 -14.89 -6.33
N ALA A 194 5.49 -15.13 -7.64
CA ALA A 194 4.53 -15.87 -8.44
C ALA A 194 4.34 -17.35 -8.04
N ILE A 195 5.36 -17.95 -7.42
CA ILE A 195 5.30 -19.36 -7.00
C ILE A 195 4.25 -19.54 -5.88
N ALA A 196 4.00 -18.51 -5.05
CA ALA A 196 3.04 -18.61 -3.97
C ALA A 196 1.62 -18.83 -4.53
N SER A 197 1.23 -18.03 -5.52
CA SER A 197 -0.06 -18.16 -6.20
C SER A 197 -0.19 -19.48 -6.96
N GLN A 198 0.89 -19.93 -7.61
CA GLN A 198 0.93 -21.24 -8.28
C GLN A 198 0.77 -22.41 -7.29
N THR A 199 1.44 -22.35 -6.13
CA THR A 199 1.32 -23.37 -5.07
C THR A 199 -0.10 -23.41 -4.51
N ALA A 200 -0.71 -22.26 -4.23
CA ALA A 200 -2.09 -22.18 -3.77
C ALA A 200 -3.06 -22.78 -4.80
N ALA A 201 -2.93 -22.42 -6.08
CA ALA A 201 -3.76 -22.95 -7.16
C ALA A 201 -3.61 -24.46 -7.32
N LYS A 202 -2.38 -24.98 -7.26
CA LYS A 202 -2.10 -26.42 -7.34
C LYS A 202 -2.72 -27.19 -6.18
N LEU A 203 -2.67 -26.65 -4.96
CA LEU A 203 -3.30 -27.27 -3.80
C LEU A 203 -4.81 -27.35 -3.97
N GLN A 204 -5.45 -26.29 -4.46
CA GLN A 204 -6.89 -26.27 -4.74
C GLN A 204 -7.27 -27.29 -5.83
N GLN A 205 -6.52 -27.33 -6.94
CA GLN A 205 -6.75 -28.29 -8.04
C GLN A 205 -6.63 -29.75 -7.58
N ASN A 206 -5.76 -30.03 -6.60
CA ASN A 206 -5.57 -31.36 -6.03
C ASN A 206 -6.55 -31.68 -4.88
N GLY A 207 -7.55 -30.85 -4.63
CA GLY A 207 -8.55 -31.06 -3.57
C GLY A 207 -8.08 -30.69 -2.15
N ALA A 208 -6.87 -30.15 -2.00
CA ALA A 208 -6.35 -29.66 -0.71
C ALA A 208 -6.78 -28.21 -0.46
N TYR A 209 -8.09 -27.95 -0.49
CA TYR A 209 -8.68 -26.61 -0.49
C TYR A 209 -8.30 -25.77 0.74
N ASP A 210 -8.42 -26.31 1.95
CA ASP A 210 -8.06 -25.62 3.20
C ASP A 210 -6.60 -25.14 3.19
N ARG A 211 -5.68 -26.04 2.84
CA ARG A 211 -4.25 -25.71 2.74
C ARG A 211 -3.98 -24.69 1.64
N GLY A 212 -4.63 -24.82 0.47
CA GLY A 212 -4.51 -23.87 -0.63
C GLY A 212 -5.00 -22.46 -0.24
N PHE A 213 -6.12 -22.38 0.47
CA PHE A 213 -6.66 -21.12 1.01
C PHE A 213 -5.71 -20.49 2.03
N LYS A 214 -5.17 -21.28 2.96
CA LYS A 214 -4.21 -20.79 3.96
C LYS A 214 -2.89 -20.31 3.34
N VAL A 215 -2.38 -21.01 2.33
CA VAL A 215 -1.18 -20.60 1.56
C VAL A 215 -1.42 -19.27 0.87
N HIS A 216 -2.57 -19.10 0.19
CA HIS A 216 -2.94 -17.85 -0.45
C HIS A 216 -3.03 -16.70 0.57
N GLY A 217 -3.70 -16.92 1.70
CA GLY A 217 -3.81 -15.94 2.78
C GLY A 217 -2.47 -15.53 3.40
N LEU A 218 -1.55 -16.50 3.57
CA LEU A 218 -0.20 -16.23 4.04
C LEU A 218 0.60 -15.42 3.00
N ALA A 219 0.48 -15.74 1.71
CA ALA A 219 1.12 -14.99 0.64
C ALA A 219 0.65 -13.52 0.62
N ALA A 220 -0.66 -13.27 0.74
CA ALA A 220 -1.22 -11.92 0.84
C ALA A 220 -0.64 -11.13 2.02
N THR A 221 -0.62 -11.75 3.20
CA THR A 221 -0.08 -11.12 4.40
C THR A 221 1.43 -10.84 4.27
N VAL A 222 2.16 -11.72 3.57
CA VAL A 222 3.59 -11.53 3.31
C VAL A 222 3.86 -10.42 2.30
N ALA A 223 3.02 -10.24 1.29
CA ALA A 223 3.11 -9.09 0.39
C ALA A 223 2.94 -7.76 1.18
N GLU A 224 1.99 -7.70 2.11
CA GLU A 224 1.83 -6.54 3.00
C GLU A 224 3.00 -6.36 3.98
N ALA A 225 3.55 -7.46 4.53
CA ALA A 225 4.75 -7.41 5.36
C ALA A 225 5.95 -6.85 4.58
N MET A 226 6.09 -7.22 3.31
CA MET A 226 7.09 -6.66 2.41
C MET A 226 6.85 -5.17 2.14
N ALA A 227 5.58 -4.76 1.97
CA ALA A 227 5.20 -3.35 1.79
C ALA A 227 5.61 -2.50 3.00
N GLU A 228 5.41 -3.02 4.21
CA GLU A 228 5.80 -2.33 5.45
C GLU A 228 7.32 -2.26 5.60
N LEU A 229 8.04 -3.35 5.31
CA LEU A 229 9.50 -3.38 5.31
C LEU A 229 10.06 -2.32 4.36
N ILE A 230 9.61 -2.29 3.10
CA ILE A 230 10.08 -1.31 2.12
C ILE A 230 9.66 0.11 2.50
N GLN A 231 8.45 0.31 3.00
CA GLN A 231 8.03 1.63 3.49
C GLN A 231 8.95 2.11 4.64
N GLN A 232 9.37 1.22 5.54
CA GLN A 232 10.35 1.56 6.57
C GLN A 232 11.70 1.91 5.95
N GLN A 233 12.20 1.17 4.95
CA GLN A 233 13.46 1.48 4.26
C GLN A 233 13.41 2.86 3.58
N ILE A 234 12.34 3.16 2.86
CA ILE A 234 12.12 4.47 2.22
C ILE A 234 12.12 5.58 3.26
N ARG A 235 11.37 5.43 4.36
CA ARG A 235 11.29 6.43 5.44
C ARG A 235 12.67 6.65 6.09
N MET A 236 13.40 5.58 6.39
CA MET A 236 14.75 5.67 6.95
C MET A 236 15.72 6.37 6.00
N ALA A 237 15.68 6.06 4.71
CA ALA A 237 16.50 6.75 3.71
C ALA A 237 16.17 8.24 3.66
N MET A 238 14.89 8.62 3.70
CA MET A 238 14.47 10.03 3.74
C MET A 238 14.74 10.71 5.10
N GLY A 239 15.21 10.00 6.13
CA GLY A 239 15.38 10.57 7.48
C GLY A 239 14.05 10.94 8.14
N VAL A 240 12.95 10.32 7.73
CA VAL A 240 11.61 10.58 8.26
C VAL A 240 11.43 9.88 9.62
N PRO A 241 10.96 10.58 10.66
CA PRO A 241 10.72 9.98 11.98
C PRO A 241 9.76 8.79 11.93
N LYS A 242 9.97 7.84 12.85
CA LYS A 242 9.06 6.70 13.01
C LYS A 242 7.64 7.19 13.33
N GLY A 243 6.64 6.70 12.60
CA GLY A 243 5.25 7.10 12.76
C GLY A 243 4.83 8.33 11.94
N GLN A 244 5.77 8.99 11.25
CA GLN A 244 5.48 10.09 10.34
C GLN A 244 5.28 9.57 8.90
N GLY A 245 4.34 10.20 8.18
CA GLY A 245 4.04 9.87 6.79
C GLY A 245 3.21 8.60 6.63
N LEU A 246 2.66 8.41 5.42
CA LEU A 246 1.77 7.29 5.09
C LEU A 246 2.09 6.66 3.73
N ARG A 247 1.58 5.45 3.53
CA ARG A 247 1.64 4.69 2.28
C ARG A 247 0.24 4.64 1.68
N TYR A 248 0.08 5.07 0.43
CA TYR A 248 -1.20 5.02 -0.28
C TYR A 248 -1.06 4.07 -1.47
N SER A 249 -1.85 2.99 -1.46
CA SER A 249 -1.83 1.98 -2.52
C SER A 249 -2.90 2.25 -3.57
N TRP A 250 -2.56 2.05 -4.84
CA TRP A 250 -3.52 2.21 -5.93
C TRP A 250 -4.69 1.22 -5.80
N GLY A 251 -5.88 1.66 -6.19
CA GLY A 251 -7.14 0.93 -6.00
C GLY A 251 -7.83 1.20 -4.66
N TYR A 252 -7.17 1.89 -3.72
CA TYR A 252 -7.78 2.33 -2.47
C TYR A 252 -8.39 3.74 -2.57
N LEU A 253 -9.14 4.11 -1.54
CA LEU A 253 -10.03 5.27 -1.52
C LEU A 253 -9.36 6.64 -1.82
N ALA A 254 -8.05 6.79 -1.58
CA ALA A 254 -7.32 8.03 -1.86
C ALA A 254 -6.69 8.08 -3.28
N CYS A 255 -6.45 6.92 -3.90
CA CYS A 255 -5.91 6.79 -5.26
C CYS A 255 -6.55 5.59 -5.98
N PRO A 256 -7.85 5.69 -6.32
CA PRO A 256 -8.66 4.55 -6.78
C PRO A 256 -8.36 4.11 -8.22
N ASP A 257 -7.64 4.91 -9.01
CA ASP A 257 -7.36 4.61 -10.41
C ASP A 257 -6.26 3.55 -10.56
N ILE A 258 -6.65 2.29 -10.71
CA ILE A 258 -5.72 1.17 -10.87
C ILE A 258 -4.95 1.21 -12.20
N ALA A 259 -5.37 1.99 -13.20
CA ALA A 259 -4.63 2.10 -14.46
C ALA A 259 -3.29 2.81 -14.28
N ASP A 260 -3.16 3.65 -13.25
CA ASP A 260 -1.91 4.32 -12.89
C ASP A 260 -0.81 3.36 -12.44
N GLN A 261 -1.11 2.08 -12.15
CA GLN A 261 -0.11 1.05 -11.89
C GLN A 261 0.85 0.87 -13.08
N VAL A 262 0.41 1.15 -14.32
CA VAL A 262 1.29 1.18 -15.50
C VAL A 262 2.42 2.18 -15.28
N LYS A 263 2.07 3.40 -14.85
CA LYS A 263 3.02 4.49 -14.60
C LYS A 263 3.99 4.12 -13.46
N VAL A 264 3.51 3.43 -12.43
CA VAL A 264 4.38 2.98 -11.32
C VAL A 264 5.40 1.97 -11.80
N LEU A 265 5.00 1.00 -12.62
CA LEU A 265 5.94 0.04 -13.19
C LEU A 265 6.90 0.67 -14.20
N ASP A 266 6.51 1.76 -14.86
CA ASP A 266 7.40 2.52 -15.74
C ASP A 266 8.42 3.36 -14.95
N LEU A 267 8.04 3.86 -13.77
CA LEU A 267 8.98 4.49 -12.82
C LEU A 267 9.94 3.48 -12.18
N LEU A 268 9.48 2.25 -11.97
CA LEU A 268 10.24 1.16 -11.34
C LEU A 268 10.43 -0.01 -12.32
N PRO A 269 11.14 0.18 -13.44
CA PRO A 269 11.22 -0.81 -14.52
C PRO A 269 11.82 -2.15 -14.06
N ARG A 270 12.65 -2.14 -13.00
CA ARG A 270 13.22 -3.35 -12.39
C ARG A 270 12.16 -4.28 -11.79
N ALA A 271 10.99 -3.77 -11.42
CA ALA A 271 9.85 -4.61 -11.03
C ALA A 271 9.44 -5.56 -12.17
N LYS A 272 9.44 -5.07 -13.42
CA LYS A 272 9.16 -5.90 -14.60
C LYS A 272 10.33 -6.82 -14.92
N THR A 273 11.54 -6.26 -15.02
CA THR A 273 12.70 -7.00 -15.57
C THR A 273 13.36 -7.98 -14.61
N GLU A 274 13.29 -7.73 -13.30
CA GLU A 274 13.95 -8.56 -12.28
C GLU A 274 12.96 -9.32 -11.40
N LEU A 275 11.77 -8.76 -11.12
CA LEU A 275 10.75 -9.42 -10.30
C LEU A 275 9.67 -10.13 -11.11
N GLY A 276 9.65 -9.93 -12.42
CA GLY A 276 8.67 -10.56 -13.33
C GLY A 276 7.24 -10.05 -13.14
N ILE A 277 7.06 -8.88 -12.52
CA ILE A 277 5.73 -8.31 -12.27
C ILE A 277 5.20 -7.71 -13.56
N SER A 278 3.97 -8.06 -13.90
CA SER A 278 3.25 -7.53 -15.06
C SER A 278 1.85 -7.07 -14.67
N LEU A 279 1.10 -6.56 -15.66
CA LEU A 279 -0.29 -6.17 -15.50
C LEU A 279 -1.15 -6.95 -16.49
N THR A 280 -2.30 -7.42 -16.00
CA THR A 280 -3.38 -7.93 -16.84
C THR A 280 -3.99 -6.80 -17.70
N PRO A 281 -4.81 -7.12 -18.72
CA PRO A 281 -5.52 -6.08 -19.50
C PRO A 281 -6.43 -5.18 -18.65
N GLY A 282 -6.91 -5.68 -17.51
CA GLY A 282 -7.70 -4.92 -16.53
C GLY A 282 -6.84 -4.17 -15.50
N PHE A 283 -5.55 -3.99 -15.78
CA PHE A 283 -4.57 -3.32 -14.92
C PHE A 283 -4.37 -3.96 -13.54
N GLN A 284 -4.79 -5.21 -13.31
CA GLN A 284 -4.44 -5.94 -12.09
C GLN A 284 -3.01 -6.46 -12.17
N PHE A 285 -2.29 -6.52 -11.05
CA PHE A 285 -0.96 -7.12 -11.03
C PHE A 285 -1.00 -8.63 -11.27
N ASP A 286 0.02 -9.11 -11.97
CA ASP A 286 0.36 -10.53 -12.08
C ASP A 286 1.85 -10.69 -11.68
N PRO A 287 2.18 -11.43 -10.60
CA PRO A 287 1.26 -12.20 -9.76
C PRO A 287 0.31 -11.33 -8.92
N ASP A 288 -0.84 -11.89 -8.56
CA ASP A 288 -1.94 -11.24 -7.83
C ASP A 288 -1.57 -10.78 -6.42
N GLN A 289 -0.64 -11.49 -5.75
CA GLN A 289 -0.11 -11.11 -4.43
C GLN A 289 0.96 -10.03 -4.55
N THR A 290 0.58 -8.92 -5.20
CA THR A 290 1.42 -7.78 -5.51
C THR A 290 0.67 -6.49 -5.20
N THR A 291 1.35 -5.52 -4.59
CA THR A 291 0.79 -4.20 -4.33
C THR A 291 1.81 -3.13 -4.65
N ALA A 292 1.32 -1.96 -5.03
CA ALA A 292 2.13 -0.80 -5.34
C ALA A 292 1.63 0.40 -4.53
N ALA A 293 2.54 1.27 -4.12
CA ALA A 293 2.18 2.41 -3.30
C ALA A 293 3.08 3.64 -3.45
N LEU A 294 2.46 4.80 -3.25
CA LEU A 294 3.10 6.08 -3.00
C LEU A 294 3.40 6.20 -1.49
N VAL A 295 4.64 6.55 -1.15
CA VAL A 295 5.06 6.85 0.22
C VAL A 295 5.19 8.36 0.37
N VAL A 296 4.32 8.93 1.20
CA VAL A 296 4.24 10.35 1.52
C VAL A 296 4.93 10.58 2.86
N HIS A 297 5.86 11.54 2.93
CA HIS A 297 6.61 11.84 4.16
C HIS A 297 5.90 12.84 5.09
N HIS A 298 4.94 13.59 4.56
CA HIS A 298 4.32 14.74 5.24
C HIS A 298 3.74 14.35 6.62
N PRO A 299 4.00 15.13 7.68
CA PRO A 299 3.57 14.79 9.04
C PRO A 299 2.05 14.76 9.22
N ASP A 300 1.33 15.63 8.51
CA ASP A 300 -0.14 15.68 8.54
C ASP A 300 -0.81 14.67 7.58
N ALA A 301 -0.05 13.72 7.02
CA ALA A 301 -0.63 12.69 6.15
C ALA A 301 -1.63 11.84 6.94
N ILE A 302 -2.86 11.73 6.43
CA ILE A 302 -3.93 10.90 7.00
C ILE A 302 -4.58 10.05 5.90
N TYR A 303 -5.10 8.88 6.25
CA TYR A 303 -5.96 8.15 5.31
C TYR A 303 -7.28 8.90 5.11
N PHE A 304 -7.71 9.03 3.86
CA PHE A 304 -8.95 9.70 3.50
C PHE A 304 -9.59 9.03 2.28
N ALA A 305 -10.86 9.34 2.03
CA ALA A 305 -11.65 8.77 0.95
C ALA A 305 -12.21 9.86 0.04
N VAL A 306 -12.06 9.71 -1.27
CA VAL A 306 -12.54 10.67 -2.27
C VAL A 306 -13.93 10.35 -2.82
N LEU A 307 -14.42 9.13 -2.61
CA LEU A 307 -15.79 8.77 -2.92
C LEU A 307 -16.68 9.23 -1.76
N GLY A 308 -17.74 9.98 -2.07
CA GLY A 308 -18.76 10.32 -1.08
C GLY A 308 -19.34 9.05 -0.46
N ALA A 309 -19.80 9.15 0.79
CA ALA A 309 -20.36 8.05 1.58
C ALA A 309 -21.54 7.28 0.93
N GLU A 310 -21.99 7.67 -0.27
CA GLU A 310 -23.02 6.99 -1.06
C GLU A 310 -22.48 5.83 -1.92
N ALA A 311 -21.15 5.66 -2.07
CA ALA A 311 -20.57 4.54 -2.83
C ALA A 311 -20.31 3.27 -1.99
N ILE A 312 -20.62 3.33 -0.68
CA ILE A 312 -20.55 2.18 0.23
C ILE A 312 -21.95 2.03 0.86
N SER A 313 -22.95 1.70 0.06
CA SER A 313 -24.14 1.04 0.60
C SER A 313 -23.73 -0.39 0.94
N ASP A 314 -23.41 -0.60 2.21
CA ASP A 314 -23.23 -1.90 2.81
C ASP A 314 -24.54 -2.69 2.63
N ASP A 315 -24.56 -3.61 1.66
CA ASP A 315 -25.60 -4.63 1.50
C ASP A 315 -25.30 -5.82 2.44
N THR A 316 -24.79 -5.53 3.63
CA THR A 316 -24.58 -6.49 4.71
C THR A 316 -25.18 -5.93 6.00
N ALA A 317 -26.49 -5.79 5.99
CA ALA A 317 -27.30 -5.83 7.19
C ALA A 317 -28.33 -6.95 7.02
N ASP A 318 -27.90 -8.18 7.32
CA ASP A 318 -28.67 -9.24 7.99
C ASP A 318 -27.73 -10.39 8.40
#